data_AF-N8VGK9-F1
#
_entry.id   AF-N8VGK9-F1
#
_cell.length_a   1.000
_cell.length_b   1.000
_cell.length_c   1.000
_cell.angle_alpha   90.00
_cell.angle_beta   90.00
_cell.angle_gamma   90.00
#
_symmetry.space_group_name_H-M   'P 1'
#
loop_
_entity.id
_entity.type
_entity.pdbx_description
1 polymer ?
#
loop_
_entity_poly.entity_id
_entity_poly.type
_entity_poly.pdbx_seq_one_letter_code
_entity_poly.pdbx_strand_id
1 'polypeptide(L)'
;MVNRQYSGNAHRIIKGICIVNCIYVNPKTEQYWLIDYRIYDKTTDGKSKLDHLKDMLQHSIEHKQIKFKYVLMDTWYATKDIMLYIDNLQKIYYCPLKSNRKVDDSKGVNPYKAVNELTWTDQEQQNGKLIKIHAFPKDYKVQLFRVVVNENRTD
;
A
#
# COMPACT_ATOMS: atom_id res chain seq x y z
N MET A 1 -23.79 0.48 10.61
CA MET A 1 -22.68 -0.10 11.41
C MET A 1 -22.33 -1.54 11.05
N VAL A 2 -23.26 -2.52 11.04
CA VAL A 2 -22.93 -3.90 10.60
C VAL A 2 -23.27 -4.08 9.12
N ASN A 3 -22.26 -4.34 8.28
CA ASN A 3 -22.39 -4.43 6.84
C ASN A 3 -22.02 -5.82 6.32
N ARG A 4 -22.55 -6.19 5.15
CA ARG A 4 -22.09 -7.37 4.40
C ARG A 4 -20.87 -6.98 3.59
N GLN A 5 -19.76 -7.69 3.79
CA GLN A 5 -18.49 -7.39 3.14
C GLN A 5 -17.73 -8.66 2.79
N TYR A 6 -16.98 -8.61 1.71
CA TYR A 6 -16.06 -9.69 1.36
C TYR A 6 -14.93 -9.77 2.40
N SER A 7 -14.77 -10.93 3.01
CA SER A 7 -13.63 -11.22 3.88
C SER A 7 -12.57 -11.94 3.08
N GLY A 8 -11.36 -11.38 3.02
CA GLY A 8 -10.21 -12.06 2.41
C GLY A 8 -9.87 -13.37 3.12
N ASN A 9 -9.98 -13.39 4.45
CA ASN A 9 -9.71 -14.59 5.25
C ASN A 9 -10.76 -15.70 5.05
N ALA A 10 -12.04 -15.34 4.97
CA ALA A 10 -13.12 -16.33 4.82
C ALA A 10 -13.47 -16.64 3.36
N HIS A 11 -12.85 -15.93 2.40
CA HIS A 11 -13.13 -15.99 0.97
C HIS A 11 -14.61 -15.88 0.57
N ARG A 12 -15.42 -15.20 1.40
CA ARG A 12 -16.87 -15.04 1.18
C ARG A 12 -17.39 -13.74 1.77
N ILE A 13 -18.62 -13.39 1.42
CA ILE A 13 -19.33 -12.28 2.04
C ILE A 13 -19.72 -12.68 3.46
N ILE A 14 -19.27 -11.91 4.44
CA ILE A 14 -19.64 -12.05 5.84
C ILE A 14 -20.35 -10.80 6.34
N LYS A 15 -21.19 -10.97 7.36
CA LYS A 15 -21.79 -9.85 8.10
C LYS A 15 -20.81 -9.47 9.22
N GLY A 16 -20.37 -8.21 9.25
CA GLY A 16 -19.43 -7.76 10.26
C GLY A 16 -19.22 -6.25 10.28
N ILE A 17 -18.40 -5.80 11.21
CA ILE A 17 -17.95 -4.41 11.31
C ILE A 17 -16.59 -4.32 10.63
N CYS A 18 -16.44 -3.39 9.70
CA CYS A 18 -15.17 -3.13 9.05
C CYS A 18 -14.40 -2.09 9.84
N ILE A 19 -13.17 -2.40 10.23
CA ILE A 19 -12.28 -1.47 10.92
C ILE A 19 -11.05 -1.25 10.03
N VAL A 20 -10.63 0.00 9.93
CA VAL A 20 -9.34 0.39 9.36
C VAL A 20 -8.46 0.86 10.52
N ASN A 21 -7.28 0.26 10.67
CA ASN A 21 -6.34 0.58 11.75
C ASN A 21 -5.15 1.37 11.22
N CYS A 22 -4.61 2.28 12.03
CA CYS A 22 -3.35 2.94 11.80
C CYS A 22 -2.41 2.62 12.96
N ILE A 23 -1.30 1.95 12.67
CA ILE A 23 -0.34 1.47 13.67
C ILE A 23 0.97 2.22 13.46
N TYR A 24 1.51 2.79 14.54
CA TYR A 24 2.87 3.29 14.57
C TYR A 24 3.81 2.18 15.03
N VAL A 25 4.94 2.02 14.35
CA VAL A 25 5.98 1.04 14.69
C VAL A 25 7.30 1.76 14.82
N ASN A 26 8.00 1.52 15.94
CA ASN A 26 9.37 1.96 16.14
C ASN A 26 10.32 0.77 15.92
N PRO A 27 11.04 0.70 14.78
CA PRO A 27 11.90 -0.44 14.49
C PRO A 27 13.15 -0.51 15.37
N LYS A 28 13.52 0.57 16.09
CA LYS A 28 14.66 0.55 17.00
C LYS A 28 14.34 -0.08 18.34
N THR A 29 13.11 0.11 18.81
CA THR A 29 12.65 -0.42 20.10
C THR A 29 11.75 -1.64 19.93
N GLU A 30 11.40 -2.01 18.70
CA GLU A 30 10.47 -3.08 18.34
C GLU A 30 9.06 -2.89 18.94
N GLN A 31 8.74 -1.66 19.35
CA GLN A 31 7.44 -1.32 19.92
C GLN A 31 6.46 -0.83 18.85
N TYR A 32 5.18 -1.07 19.10
CA TYR A 32 4.11 -0.58 18.24
C TYR A 32 2.91 -0.08 19.06
N TRP A 33 2.15 0.84 18.46
CA TRP A 33 0.96 1.44 19.06
C TRP A 33 -0.14 1.57 18.02
N LEU A 34 -1.36 1.18 18.38
CA LEU A 34 -2.56 1.55 17.62
C LEU A 34 -2.79 3.05 17.85
N ILE A 35 -2.46 3.87 16.85
CA ILE A 35 -2.56 5.32 16.97
C ILE A 35 -3.91 5.83 16.51
N ASP A 36 -4.58 5.17 15.57
CA ASP A 36 -5.90 5.57 15.07
C ASP A 36 -6.68 4.33 14.60
N TYR A 37 -8.00 4.42 14.63
CA TYR A 37 -8.87 3.44 13.99
C TYR A 37 -10.14 4.11 13.47
N ARG A 38 -10.70 3.57 12.39
CA ARG A 38 -11.95 4.05 11.78
C ARG A 38 -12.88 2.89 11.53
N ILE A 39 -14.13 3.05 11.93
CA ILE A 39 -15.20 2.14 11.53
C ILE A 39 -15.62 2.55 10.12
N TYR A 40 -15.43 1.66 9.15
CA TYR A 40 -15.85 1.91 7.79
C TYR A 40 -17.37 1.68 7.67
N ASP A 41 -18.10 2.79 7.63
CA ASP A 41 -19.56 2.82 7.51
C ASP A 41 -20.00 3.88 6.48
N LYS A 42 -19.77 3.56 5.20
CA LYS A 42 -19.99 4.48 4.08
C LYS A 42 -21.40 5.09 4.03
N THR A 43 -22.42 4.40 4.53
CA THR A 43 -23.80 4.92 4.59
C THR A 43 -23.94 6.09 5.55
N THR A 44 -23.08 6.16 6.57
CA THR A 44 -23.16 7.11 7.68
C THR A 44 -22.31 8.35 7.40
N ASP A 45 -21.07 8.18 6.94
CA ASP A 45 -20.13 9.30 6.73
C ASP A 45 -19.79 9.58 5.26
N GLY A 46 -20.26 8.74 4.32
CA GLY A 46 -19.98 8.87 2.90
C GLY A 46 -18.54 8.52 2.49
N LYS A 47 -17.66 8.16 3.45
CA LYS A 47 -16.22 8.00 3.21
C LYS A 47 -15.89 6.61 2.71
N SER A 48 -14.93 6.55 1.79
CA SER A 48 -14.29 5.29 1.40
C SER A 48 -13.18 4.93 2.40
N LYS A 49 -12.71 3.68 2.35
CA LYS A 49 -11.50 3.29 3.11
C LYS A 49 -10.26 4.09 2.73
N LEU A 50 -10.17 4.55 1.48
CA LEU A 50 -9.06 5.39 1.00
C LEU A 50 -9.13 6.79 1.63
N ASP A 51 -10.34 7.33 1.81
CA ASP A 51 -10.54 8.60 2.51
C ASP A 51 -10.14 8.47 3.98
N HIS A 52 -10.54 7.39 4.66
CA HIS A 52 -10.08 7.11 6.01
C HIS A 52 -8.56 6.98 6.12
N LEU A 53 -7.90 6.34 5.15
CA LEU A 53 -6.43 6.26 5.14
C LEU A 53 -5.82 7.67 5.09
N LYS A 54 -6.29 8.53 4.18
CA LYS A 54 -5.80 9.92 4.05
C LYS A 54 -6.05 10.70 5.35
N ASP A 55 -7.27 10.63 5.88
CA ASP A 55 -7.65 11.32 7.11
C ASP A 55 -6.77 10.89 8.30
N MET A 56 -6.56 9.59 8.49
CA MET A 56 -5.73 9.08 9.58
C MET A 56 -4.25 9.48 9.41
N LEU A 57 -3.74 9.47 8.18
CA LEU A 57 -2.36 9.87 7.89
C LEU A 57 -2.17 11.37 8.14
N GLN A 58 -3.07 12.22 7.63
CA GLN A 58 -3.09 13.66 7.88
C GLN A 58 -3.18 13.94 9.38
N HIS A 59 -4.12 13.29 10.09
CA HIS A 59 -4.31 13.42 11.53
C HIS A 59 -3.05 13.05 12.32
N SER A 60 -2.33 12.01 11.89
CA SER A 60 -1.08 11.59 12.51
C SER A 60 0.05 12.60 12.35
N ILE A 61 0.06 13.35 11.24
CA ILE A 61 1.06 14.38 10.93
C ILE A 61 0.71 15.71 11.61
N GLU A 62 -0.50 16.21 11.40
CA GLU A 62 -0.86 17.59 11.74
C GLU A 62 -1.26 17.74 13.20
N HIS A 63 -2.01 16.77 13.73
CA HIS A 63 -2.56 16.85 15.09
C HIS A 63 -1.72 16.09 16.09
N LYS A 64 -1.36 14.83 15.79
CA LYS A 64 -0.53 14.02 16.70
C LYS A 64 0.96 14.34 16.59
N GLN A 65 1.38 15.00 15.50
CA GLN A 65 2.77 15.39 15.24
C GLN A 65 3.77 14.22 15.38
N ILE A 66 3.34 13.02 14.99
CA ILE A 66 4.16 11.81 15.10
C ILE A 66 5.29 11.88 14.06
N LYS A 67 6.52 11.65 14.52
CA LYS A 67 7.68 11.59 13.64
C LYS A 67 7.78 10.20 13.01
N PHE A 68 7.56 10.14 11.70
CA PHE A 68 7.79 8.94 10.90
C PHE A 68 8.27 9.31 9.49
N LYS A 69 8.98 8.36 8.87
CA LYS A 69 9.52 8.48 7.51
C LYS A 69 8.82 7.55 6.53
N TYR A 70 8.33 6.41 7.01
CA TYR A 70 7.83 5.32 6.18
C TYR A 70 6.34 5.08 6.43
N VAL A 71 5.60 4.78 5.37
CA VAL A 71 4.19 4.36 5.42
C VAL A 71 4.09 2.96 4.81
N LEU A 72 3.66 1.99 5.59
CA LEU A 72 3.43 0.63 5.14
C LEU A 72 1.93 0.43 4.93
N MET A 73 1.54 -0.12 3.79
CA MET A 73 0.14 -0.38 3.49
C MET A 73 -0.01 -1.67 2.69
N ASP A 74 -1.17 -2.32 2.84
CA ASP A 74 -1.47 -3.51 2.08
C ASP A 74 -1.74 -3.22 0.59
N THR A 75 -1.75 -4.29 -0.21
CA THR A 75 -1.93 -4.27 -1.67
C THR A 75 -3.24 -3.62 -2.12
N TRP A 76 -4.29 -3.64 -1.29
CA TRP A 76 -5.58 -3.03 -1.60
C TRP A 76 -5.49 -1.50 -1.60
N TYR A 77 -4.66 -0.92 -0.72
CA TYR A 77 -4.42 0.53 -0.66
C TYR A 77 -3.40 1.04 -1.69
N ALA A 78 -2.68 0.15 -2.39
CA ALA A 78 -1.70 0.47 -3.43
C ALA A 78 -2.34 1.02 -4.72
N THR A 79 -3.05 2.14 -4.61
CA THR A 79 -3.65 2.90 -5.70
C THR A 79 -2.73 4.06 -6.07
N LYS A 80 -2.83 4.53 -7.32
CA LYS A 80 -2.07 5.69 -7.81
C LYS A 80 -2.24 6.89 -6.89
N ASP A 81 -3.47 7.21 -6.54
CA ASP A 81 -3.78 8.44 -5.81
C ASP A 81 -3.26 8.41 -4.38
N ILE A 82 -3.24 7.23 -3.72
CA ILE A 82 -2.65 7.09 -2.38
C ILE A 82 -1.12 7.16 -2.44
N MET A 83 -0.50 6.44 -3.38
CA MET A 83 0.96 6.44 -3.52
C MET A 83 1.50 7.85 -3.80
N LEU A 84 0.88 8.59 -4.73
CA LEU A 84 1.23 9.97 -5.03
C LEU A 84 0.91 10.93 -3.87
N TYR A 85 -0.17 10.71 -3.14
CA TYR A 85 -0.48 11.52 -1.96
C TYR A 85 0.58 11.35 -0.86
N ILE A 86 1.01 10.13 -0.57
CA ILE A 86 2.05 9.87 0.43
C ILE A 86 3.39 10.49 -0.01
N ASP A 87 3.72 10.40 -1.30
CA ASP A 87 4.91 11.04 -1.88
C ASP A 87 4.89 12.56 -1.73
N ASN A 88 3.74 13.20 -2.01
CA ASN A 88 3.54 14.64 -1.82
C ASN A 88 3.69 15.08 -0.36
N LEU A 89 3.45 14.19 0.61
CA LEU A 89 3.71 14.42 2.03
C LEU A 89 5.20 14.24 2.40
N GLN A 90 6.08 14.04 1.41
CA GLN A 90 7.50 13.76 1.56
C GLN A 90 7.79 12.52 2.43
N LYS A 91 6.93 11.51 2.32
CA LYS A 91 7.07 10.21 2.99
C LYS A 91 7.40 9.12 1.98
N ILE A 92 8.10 8.09 2.43
CA ILE A 92 8.38 6.90 1.61
C ILE A 92 7.32 5.85 1.91
N TYR A 93 6.71 5.27 0.88
CA TYR A 93 5.75 4.18 1.06
C TYR A 93 6.34 2.82 0.69
N TYR A 94 5.88 1.79 1.37
CA TYR A 94 6.04 0.39 1.00
C TYR A 94 4.67 -0.27 0.91
N CYS A 95 4.39 -0.87 -0.23
CA CYS A 95 3.17 -1.63 -0.45
C CYS A 95 3.41 -2.76 -1.44
N PRO A 96 2.84 -3.96 -1.24
CA PRO A 96 2.91 -4.99 -2.25
C PRO A 96 2.12 -4.54 -3.49
N LEU A 97 2.62 -4.90 -4.67
CA LEU A 97 2.01 -4.59 -5.94
C LEU A 97 1.34 -5.84 -6.51
N LYS A 98 0.11 -5.73 -7.00
CA LYS A 98 -0.58 -6.87 -7.63
C LYS A 98 0.21 -7.38 -8.83
N SER A 99 0.29 -8.69 -9.00
CA SER A 99 0.97 -9.37 -10.11
C SER A 99 0.48 -8.91 -11.49
N ASN A 100 -0.82 -8.63 -11.61
CA ASN A 100 -1.44 -8.16 -12.85
C ASN A 100 -1.37 -6.64 -13.05
N ARG A 101 -0.68 -5.89 -12.19
CA ARG A 101 -0.53 -4.44 -12.36
C ARG A 101 0.32 -4.18 -13.61
N LYS A 102 -0.15 -3.28 -14.48
CA LYS A 102 0.59 -2.86 -15.68
C LYS A 102 1.73 -1.91 -15.35
N VAL A 103 2.93 -2.23 -15.81
CA VAL A 103 4.18 -1.51 -15.54
C VAL A 103 5.08 -1.49 -16.78
N ASP A 104 5.98 -0.52 -16.85
CA ASP A 104 7.03 -0.41 -17.87
C ASP A 104 8.40 -0.33 -17.19
N ASP A 105 9.29 -1.26 -17.54
CA ASP A 105 10.69 -1.33 -17.09
C ASP A 105 11.71 -0.95 -18.19
N SER A 106 11.23 -0.53 -19.36
CA SER A 106 12.03 -0.25 -20.55
C SER A 106 12.26 1.24 -20.81
N LYS A 107 11.73 2.12 -19.95
CA LYS A 107 11.78 3.59 -20.10
C LYS A 107 11.05 4.08 -21.36
N GLY A 108 9.88 3.50 -21.67
CA GLY A 108 9.01 3.90 -22.75
C GLY A 108 9.32 3.27 -24.12
N VAL A 109 10.25 2.31 -24.18
CA VAL A 109 10.59 1.60 -25.42
C VAL A 109 9.56 0.53 -25.75
N ASN A 110 9.11 -0.20 -24.72
CA ASN A 110 8.15 -1.30 -24.83
C ASN A 110 6.79 -0.91 -24.24
N PRO A 111 5.69 -1.55 -24.69
CA PRO A 111 4.38 -1.41 -24.05
C PRO A 111 4.39 -1.84 -22.58
N TYR A 112 3.43 -1.33 -21.81
CA TYR A 112 3.21 -1.77 -20.44
C TYR A 112 2.82 -3.26 -20.40
N LYS A 113 3.44 -4.00 -19.49
CA LYS A 113 3.22 -5.43 -19.23
C LYS A 113 2.88 -5.69 -17.77
N ALA A 114 2.39 -6.88 -17.44
CA ALA A 114 2.08 -7.19 -16.06
C ALA A 114 3.35 -7.39 -15.20
N VAL A 115 3.26 -7.13 -13.89
CA VAL A 115 4.39 -7.31 -12.96
C VAL A 115 4.94 -8.74 -12.99
N ASN A 116 4.08 -9.74 -13.10
CA ASN A 116 4.50 -11.15 -13.19
C ASN A 116 5.17 -11.53 -14.53
N GLU A 117 5.13 -10.67 -15.53
CA GLU A 117 5.81 -10.85 -16.83
C GLU A 117 7.18 -10.16 -16.86
N LEU A 118 7.60 -9.53 -15.75
CA LEU A 118 8.91 -8.92 -15.64
C LEU A 118 10.01 -9.98 -15.53
N THR A 119 11.04 -9.82 -16.35
CA THR A 119 12.32 -10.54 -16.22
C THR A 119 13.24 -9.78 -15.27
N TRP A 120 14.08 -10.49 -14.52
CA TRP A 120 14.95 -9.91 -13.50
C TRP A 120 16.39 -10.37 -13.70
N THR A 121 17.30 -9.42 -13.77
CA THR A 121 18.75 -9.67 -13.64
C THR A 121 19.12 -9.87 -12.16
N ASP A 122 20.27 -10.48 -11.88
CA ASP A 122 20.76 -10.66 -10.51
C ASP A 122 20.92 -9.33 -9.76
N GLN A 123 21.38 -8.29 -10.48
CA GLN A 123 21.49 -6.93 -9.94
C GLN A 123 20.12 -6.37 -9.53
N GLU A 124 19.09 -6.56 -10.38
CA GLU A 124 17.73 -6.11 -10.08
C GLU A 124 17.09 -6.93 -8.95
N GLN A 125 17.43 -8.21 -8.79
CA GLN A 125 16.95 -9.00 -7.66
C GLN A 125 17.48 -8.45 -6.32
N GLN A 126 18.75 -8.01 -6.29
CA GLN A 126 19.36 -7.46 -5.08
C GLN A 126 18.93 -6.02 -4.77
N ASN A 127 18.81 -5.17 -5.80
CA ASN A 127 18.63 -3.72 -5.62
C ASN A 127 17.23 -3.23 -5.95
N GLY A 128 16.38 -4.10 -6.49
CA GLY A 128 15.12 -3.74 -7.10
C GLY A 128 15.28 -3.27 -8.54
N LYS A 129 14.13 -3.15 -9.22
CA LYS A 129 13.97 -2.72 -10.60
C LYS A 129 13.22 -1.39 -10.64
N LEU A 130 13.75 -0.41 -11.37
CA LEU A 130 13.07 0.86 -11.57
C LEU A 130 11.95 0.69 -12.61
N ILE A 131 10.71 0.94 -12.21
CA ILE A 131 9.53 0.76 -13.08
C ILE A 131 8.67 2.02 -13.13
N LYS A 132 7.93 2.20 -14.21
CA LYS A 132 6.82 3.15 -14.32
C LYS A 132 5.51 2.39 -14.20
N ILE A 133 4.69 2.72 -13.21
CA ILE A 133 3.35 2.11 -13.09
C ILE A 133 2.41 2.80 -14.08
N HIS A 134 1.58 2.02 -14.77
CA HIS A 134 0.60 2.57 -15.71
C HIS A 134 -0.29 3.64 -15.05
N ALA A 135 -0.55 4.71 -15.81
CA ALA A 135 -1.31 5.90 -15.41
C ALA A 135 -0.66 6.81 -14.36
N PHE A 136 0.58 6.53 -13.91
CA PHE A 136 1.34 7.49 -13.12
C PHE A 136 1.74 8.70 -13.97
N PRO A 137 1.77 9.91 -13.38
CA PRO A 137 2.03 11.15 -14.12
C PRO A 137 3.49 11.25 -14.56
N LYS A 138 3.71 11.92 -15.70
CA LYS A 138 5.05 12.26 -16.22
C LYS A 138 5.96 11.02 -16.23
N ASP A 139 7.21 11.15 -15.81
CA ASP A 139 8.16 10.04 -15.66
C ASP A 139 8.34 9.61 -14.21
N TYR A 140 7.26 9.70 -13.42
CA TYR A 140 7.27 9.19 -12.06
C TYR A 140 7.50 7.67 -12.08
N LYS A 141 8.61 7.26 -11.48
CA LYS A 141 9.06 5.87 -11.40
C LYS A 141 9.18 5.46 -9.94
N VAL A 142 9.01 4.17 -9.69
CA VAL A 142 9.15 3.56 -8.37
C VAL A 142 10.15 2.43 -8.43
N GLN A 143 10.76 2.13 -7.29
CA GLN A 143 11.60 0.94 -7.14
C GLN A 143 10.71 -0.26 -6.79
N LEU A 144 10.67 -1.26 -7.66
CA LEU A 144 9.99 -2.53 -7.40
C LEU A 144 11.01 -3.53 -6.84
N PHE A 145 10.65 -4.18 -5.73
CA PHE A 145 11.45 -5.25 -5.14
C PHE A 145 10.73 -6.58 -5.28
N ARG A 146 11.48 -7.66 -5.46
CA ARG A 146 10.96 -9.03 -5.44
C ARG A 146 11.37 -9.68 -4.13
N VAL A 147 10.38 -9.97 -3.27
CA VAL A 147 10.58 -10.75 -2.05
C VAL A 147 10.16 -12.17 -2.34
N VAL A 148 11.12 -13.10 -2.38
CA VAL A 148 10.84 -14.53 -2.49
C VAL A 148 10.63 -15.06 -1.08
N VAL A 149 9.41 -15.47 -0.76
CA VAL A 149 9.12 -16.15 0.50
C VAL A 149 9.39 -17.63 0.26
N ASN A 150 10.33 -18.22 1.00
CA ASN A 150 10.49 -19.68 1.03
C ASN A 150 9.21 -20.31 1.59
N GLU A 151 8.72 -21.38 0.98
CA GLU A 151 7.47 -22.09 1.33
C GLU A 151 7.44 -22.66 2.77
N ASN A 152 8.52 -22.52 3.54
CA ASN A 152 8.68 -23.06 4.90
C ASN A 152 8.37 -22.07 6.03
N ARG A 153 7.61 -21.00 5.80
CA ARG A 153 7.08 -20.17 6.91
C ARG A 153 5.60 -20.50 7.13
N THR A 154 5.32 -21.20 8.22
CA THR A 154 3.98 -21.21 8.84
C THR A 154 3.72 -19.82 9.41
N ASP A 155 2.80 -19.10 8.77
CA ASP A 155 2.03 -18.02 9.41
C ASP A 155 1.06 -18.60 10.45
#